data_AF-A0A965U185-F1
#
_entry.id   AF-A0A965U185-F1
#
_cell.length_a   1.000
_cell.length_b   1.000
_cell.length_c   1.000
_cell.angle_alpha   90.00
_cell.angle_beta   90.00
_cell.angle_gamma   90.00
#
_symmetry.space_group_name_H-M   'P 1'
#
loop_
_entity.id
_entity.type
_entity.pdbx_description
1 polymer ?
#
loop_
_entity_poly.entity_id
_entity_poly.type
_entity_poly.pdbx_seq_one_letter_code
_entity_poly.pdbx_strand_id
1 'polypeptide(L)'
;MKELKYCCYNIKHGCYFEFQKGDYFIEEKHWLGSSLFIDEDIVNELNLGTLFGNAIPNFNYFGPTKVTKDRWLVVKEMSNDMAAQIKNAINEIDEWAQNCFLTENCFSICGI
;
A
#
# COMPACT_ATOMS: atom_id res chain seq x y z
N MET A 1 -9.45 -8.96 -16.40
CA MET A 1 -8.80 -8.39 -15.20
C MET A 1 -9.85 -8.29 -14.13
N LYS A 2 -9.54 -8.70 -12.89
CA LYS A 2 -10.45 -8.53 -11.76
C LYS A 2 -10.65 -7.03 -11.55
N GLU A 3 -11.90 -6.59 -11.46
CA GLU A 3 -12.21 -5.20 -11.11
C GLU A 3 -11.84 -4.98 -9.64
N LEU A 4 -11.04 -3.95 -9.39
CA LEU A 4 -10.64 -3.55 -8.04
C LEU A 4 -11.65 -2.52 -7.54
N LYS A 5 -12.10 -2.68 -6.30
CA LYS A 5 -13.09 -1.79 -5.69
C LYS A 5 -12.43 -0.60 -5.00
N TYR A 6 -11.27 -0.80 -4.40
CA TYR A 6 -10.59 0.21 -3.57
C TYR A 6 -9.34 0.75 -4.26
N CYS A 7 -8.59 -0.13 -4.91
CA CYS A 7 -7.33 0.24 -5.53
C CYS A 7 -7.49 0.47 -7.05
N CYS A 8 -6.52 1.17 -7.64
CA CYS A 8 -6.48 1.44 -9.07
C CYS A 8 -5.03 1.43 -9.60
N TYR A 9 -4.89 1.46 -10.93
CA TYR A 9 -3.61 1.47 -11.63
C TYR A 9 -3.54 2.68 -12.58
N ASN A 10 -2.34 2.98 -13.08
CA ASN A 10 -2.10 3.98 -14.14
C ASN A 10 -2.47 5.43 -13.77
N ILE A 11 -2.38 5.78 -12.48
CA ILE A 11 -2.54 7.15 -12.00
C ILE A 11 -1.26 7.96 -12.25
N LYS A 12 -1.40 9.26 -12.50
CA LYS A 12 -0.28 10.19 -12.78
C LYS A 12 -0.31 11.50 -11.99
N HIS A 13 -1.36 11.74 -11.21
CA HIS A 13 -1.54 12.92 -10.36
C HIS A 13 -2.73 12.70 -9.41
N GLY A 14 -2.87 13.56 -8.39
CA GLY A 14 -3.95 13.53 -7.41
C GLY A 14 -3.44 13.16 -6.02
N CYS A 15 -4.34 12.99 -5.04
CA CYS A 15 -4.01 12.61 -3.67
C CYS A 15 -4.17 11.09 -3.50
N TYR A 16 -3.06 10.37 -3.45
CA TYR A 16 -3.06 8.90 -3.41
C TYR A 16 -1.99 8.37 -2.47
N PHE A 17 -2.25 7.19 -1.93
CA PHE A 17 -1.19 6.32 -1.45
C PHE A 17 -0.72 5.46 -2.60
N GLU A 18 0.51 5.71 -3.05
CA GLU A 18 1.19 4.91 -4.07
C GLU A 18 1.96 3.76 -3.42
N PHE A 19 1.64 2.53 -3.84
CA PHE A 19 2.40 1.33 -3.52
C PHE A 19 3.35 1.02 -4.69
N GLN A 20 4.65 1.14 -4.44
CA GLN A 20 5.70 1.03 -5.43
C GLN A 20 6.56 -0.21 -5.22
N LYS A 21 6.91 -0.92 -6.30
CA LYS A 21 7.86 -2.03 -6.20
C LYS A 21 9.24 -1.52 -5.79
N GLY A 22 9.90 -2.23 -4.88
CA GLY A 22 11.25 -1.92 -4.44
C GLY A 22 11.31 -0.81 -3.38
N ASP A 23 12.51 -0.24 -3.24
CA ASP A 23 12.82 0.79 -2.25
C ASP A 23 12.78 2.18 -2.90
N TYR A 24 11.82 3.01 -2.49
CA TYR A 24 11.66 4.37 -3.02
C TYR A 24 12.96 5.17 -2.91
N PHE A 25 13.74 4.98 -1.84
CA PHE A 25 14.97 5.75 -1.60
C PHE A 25 16.11 5.38 -2.56
N ILE A 26 15.92 4.41 -3.46
CA ILE A 26 16.85 4.10 -4.55
C ILE A 26 16.39 4.75 -5.86
N GLU A 27 15.11 4.66 -6.18
CA GLU A 27 14.57 5.15 -7.46
C GLU A 27 14.17 6.63 -7.43
N GLU A 28 13.74 7.13 -6.25
CA GLU A 28 13.29 8.50 -5.96
C GLU A 28 12.33 9.08 -7.01
N LYS A 29 11.37 8.27 -7.45
CA LYS A 29 10.37 8.64 -8.46
C LYS A 29 8.97 8.21 -8.03
N HIS A 30 7.99 9.01 -8.40
CA HIS A 30 6.57 8.73 -8.20
C HIS A 30 5.88 8.29 -9.49
N TRP A 31 4.65 7.78 -9.34
CA TRP A 31 3.74 7.43 -10.42
C TRP A 31 4.29 6.35 -11.37
N LEU A 32 4.90 5.31 -10.79
CA LEU A 32 5.47 4.24 -11.60
C LEU A 32 4.36 3.45 -12.28
N GLY A 33 4.57 3.04 -13.53
CA GLY A 33 3.58 2.27 -14.29
C GLY A 33 3.24 0.90 -13.68
N SER A 34 4.08 0.39 -12.79
CA SER A 34 3.86 -0.84 -12.03
C SER A 34 3.18 -0.63 -10.67
N SER A 35 2.97 0.61 -10.26
CA SER A 35 2.43 0.94 -8.94
C SER A 35 0.94 0.66 -8.84
N LEU A 36 0.51 0.30 -7.63
CA LEU A 36 -0.89 0.26 -7.23
C LEU A 36 -1.20 1.55 -6.45
N PHE A 37 -2.39 2.09 -6.62
CA PHE A 37 -2.81 3.32 -5.96
C PHE A 37 -4.10 3.08 -5.18
N ILE A 38 -4.27 3.79 -4.08
CA ILE A 38 -5.53 3.90 -3.34
C ILE A 38 -5.75 5.38 -3.00
N ASP A 39 -6.97 5.84 -3.22
CA ASP A 39 -7.34 7.24 -3.02
C ASP A 39 -7.21 7.62 -1.53
N GLU A 40 -6.69 8.82 -1.24
CA GLU A 40 -6.51 9.31 0.14
C GLU A 40 -7.84 9.32 0.91
N ASP A 41 -8.96 9.65 0.25
CA ASP A 41 -10.27 9.66 0.89
C ASP A 41 -10.67 8.26 1.37
N ILE A 42 -10.35 7.22 0.58
CA ILE A 42 -10.59 5.81 0.97
C ILE A 42 -9.69 5.41 2.13
N VAL A 43 -8.42 5.83 2.11
CA VAL A 43 -7.47 5.58 3.21
C VAL A 43 -7.97 6.18 4.51
N ASN A 44 -8.53 7.39 4.45
CA ASN A 44 -9.10 8.09 5.59
C ASN A 44 -10.40 7.46 6.07
N GLU A 45 -11.34 7.17 5.17
CA GLU A 45 -12.62 6.52 5.49
C GLU A 45 -12.41 5.17 6.20
N LEU A 46 -11.47 4.38 5.69
CA LEU A 46 -11.16 3.05 6.22
C LEU A 46 -10.13 3.08 7.36
N ASN A 47 -9.63 4.26 7.73
CA ASN A 47 -8.59 4.46 8.74
C ASN A 47 -7.33 3.59 8.52
N LEU A 48 -6.94 3.38 7.26
CA LEU A 48 -5.79 2.53 6.90
C LEU A 48 -4.47 3.15 7.35
N GLY A 49 -4.38 4.47 7.42
CA GLY A 49 -3.21 5.16 7.98
C GLY A 49 -2.88 4.73 9.41
N THR A 50 -3.90 4.55 10.27
CA THR A 50 -3.71 4.04 11.63
C THR A 50 -3.27 2.58 11.64
N LEU A 51 -3.87 1.74 10.77
CA LEU A 51 -3.44 0.34 10.61
C LEU A 51 -1.97 0.26 10.20
N PHE A 52 -1.57 1.03 9.19
CA PHE A 52 -0.18 1.08 8.73
C PHE A 52 0.76 1.61 9.80
N GLY A 53 0.39 2.69 10.51
CA GLY A 53 1.18 3.26 11.62
C GLY A 53 1.41 2.29 12.78
N ASN A 54 0.45 1.41 13.06
CA ASN A 54 0.59 0.40 14.11
C ASN A 54 1.45 -0.80 13.68
N ALA A 55 1.41 -1.17 12.40
CA ALA A 55 2.09 -2.36 11.89
C ALA A 55 3.51 -2.09 11.35
N ILE A 56 3.72 -0.91 10.78
CA ILE A 56 4.93 -0.54 10.04
C ILE A 56 5.70 0.52 10.84
N PRO A 57 6.91 0.19 11.36
CA PRO A 57 7.72 1.15 12.10
C PRO A 57 8.02 2.40 11.28
N ASN A 58 7.87 3.57 11.92
CA ASN A 58 8.12 4.88 11.31
C ASN A 58 7.31 5.14 10.04
N PHE A 59 6.09 4.60 9.95
CA PHE A 59 5.19 4.89 8.85
C PHE A 59 5.00 6.41 8.68
N ASN A 60 5.37 6.91 7.50
CA ASN A 60 5.20 8.29 7.11
C ASN A 60 3.92 8.42 6.28
N TYR A 61 2.89 9.03 6.86
CA TYR A 61 1.61 9.21 6.18
C TYR A 61 1.75 10.09 4.92
N PHE A 62 2.59 11.12 4.96
CA PHE A 62 2.78 12.10 3.86
C PHE A 62 4.10 11.89 3.12
N GLY A 63 4.60 10.65 3.07
CA GLY A 63 5.85 10.39 2.38
C GLY A 63 6.19 8.90 2.27
N PRO A 64 7.39 8.59 1.78
CA PRO A 64 7.79 7.22 1.51
C PRO A 64 8.06 6.44 2.81
N THR A 65 7.57 5.21 2.85
CA THR A 65 7.86 4.21 3.87
C THR A 65 8.21 2.89 3.21
N LYS A 66 9.40 2.36 3.50
CA LYS A 66 9.81 1.02 3.06
C LYS A 66 9.08 -0.05 3.87
N VAL A 67 8.53 -1.04 3.17
CA VAL A 67 7.77 -2.15 3.77
C VAL A 67 8.37 -3.47 3.33
N THR A 68 8.85 -4.25 4.31
CA THR A 68 9.33 -5.62 4.08
C THR A 68 8.17 -6.62 4.15
N LYS A 69 8.41 -7.82 3.63
CA LYS A 69 7.44 -8.92 3.68
C LYS A 69 6.92 -9.19 5.10
N ASP A 70 7.81 -9.23 6.09
CA ASP A 70 7.44 -9.49 7.49
C ASP A 70 6.52 -8.39 8.05
N ARG A 71 6.79 -7.12 7.72
CA ARG A 71 5.92 -6.01 8.16
C ARG A 71 4.58 -6.03 7.44
N TRP A 72 4.56 -6.40 6.17
CA TRP A 72 3.31 -6.60 5.46
C TRP A 72 2.47 -7.74 6.06
N LEU A 73 3.09 -8.86 6.47
CA LEU A 73 2.37 -9.94 7.16
C LEU A 73 1.65 -9.43 8.41
N VAL A 74 2.30 -8.58 9.22
CA VAL A 74 1.68 -7.96 10.40
C VAL A 74 0.45 -7.13 10.02
N VAL A 75 0.52 -6.31 8.95
CA VAL A 75 -0.64 -5.55 8.44
C VAL A 75 -1.80 -6.49 8.13
N LYS A 76 -1.53 -7.61 7.44
CA LYS A 76 -2.58 -8.58 7.08
C LYS A 76 -3.19 -9.26 8.30
N GLU A 77 -2.36 -9.71 9.23
CA GLU A 77 -2.81 -10.35 10.47
C GLU A 77 -3.70 -9.40 11.26
N MET A 78 -3.29 -8.14 11.43
CA MET A 78 -4.10 -7.12 12.10
C MET A 78 -5.44 -6.85 11.38
N SER A 79 -5.46 -6.91 10.05
CA SER A 79 -6.68 -6.67 9.26
C SER A 79 -7.72 -7.80 9.35
N ASN A 80 -7.34 -9.01 9.81
CA ASN A 80 -8.25 -10.17 9.83
C ASN A 80 -9.44 -10.00 10.76
N ASP A 81 -9.24 -9.27 11.87
CA ASP A 81 -10.27 -9.01 12.90
C ASP A 81 -10.98 -7.67 12.67
N MET A 82 -10.69 -6.97 11.57
CA MET A 82 -11.28 -5.68 11.23
C MET A 82 -12.52 -5.82 10.35
N ALA A 83 -13.21 -4.70 10.12
CA ALA A 83 -14.38 -4.64 9.25
C ALA A 83 -14.07 -5.18 7.84
N ALA A 84 -15.08 -5.80 7.20
CA ALA A 84 -14.92 -6.45 5.91
C ALA A 84 -14.36 -5.52 4.81
N GLN A 85 -14.72 -4.23 4.84
CA GLN A 85 -14.21 -3.23 3.90
C GLN A 85 -12.69 -3.05 4.01
N ILE A 86 -12.17 -2.98 5.24
CA ILE A 86 -10.74 -2.86 5.50
C ILE A 86 -10.03 -4.13 5.00
N LYS A 87 -10.53 -5.30 5.39
CA LYS A 87 -9.97 -6.58 4.93
C LYS A 87 -9.95 -6.72 3.41
N ASN A 88 -11.01 -6.28 2.73
CA ASN A 88 -11.09 -6.33 1.27
C ASN A 88 -10.09 -5.37 0.62
N ALA A 89 -9.93 -4.14 1.13
CA ALA A 89 -8.91 -3.21 0.65
C ALA A 89 -7.50 -3.78 0.83
N ILE A 90 -7.19 -4.35 2.01
CA ILE A 90 -5.91 -5.00 2.28
C ILE A 90 -5.68 -6.22 1.37
N ASN A 91 -6.71 -7.00 1.06
CA ASN A 91 -6.59 -8.14 0.14
C ASN A 91 -6.26 -7.70 -1.29
N GLU A 92 -6.84 -6.60 -1.78
CA GLU A 92 -6.49 -6.04 -3.09
C GLU A 92 -5.01 -5.62 -3.13
N ILE A 93 -4.55 -4.94 -2.08
CA ILE A 93 -3.13 -4.55 -1.96
C ILE A 93 -2.24 -5.79 -1.82
N ASP A 94 -2.66 -6.80 -1.07
CA ASP A 94 -1.88 -8.03 -0.85
C ASP A 94 -1.68 -8.81 -2.15
N GLU A 95 -2.70 -8.92 -3.00
CA GLU A 95 -2.59 -9.56 -4.31
C GLU A 95 -1.47 -8.92 -5.16
N TRP A 96 -1.35 -7.59 -5.10
CA TRP A 96 -0.24 -6.86 -5.73
C TRP A 96 1.10 -7.04 -4.98
N ALA A 97 1.09 -6.96 -3.65
CA ALA A 97 2.29 -7.03 -2.82
C ALA A 97 2.97 -8.41 -2.92
N GLN A 98 2.21 -9.50 -2.96
CA GLN A 98 2.77 -10.84 -3.19
C GLN A 98 3.51 -10.93 -4.52
N ASN A 99 3.00 -10.29 -5.58
CA ASN A 99 3.69 -10.21 -6.87
C ASN A 99 4.97 -9.36 -6.80
N CYS A 100 4.98 -8.31 -5.98
CA CYS A 100 6.19 -7.53 -5.73
C CYS A 100 7.27 -8.39 -5.05
N PHE A 101 6.89 -9.16 -4.03
CA PHE A 101 7.83 -10.02 -3.28
C PHE A 101 8.40 -11.21 -4.05
N LEU A 102 7.94 -11.45 -5.30
CA LEU A 102 8.56 -12.44 -6.18
C LEU A 102 9.91 -11.97 -6.73
N THR A 103 10.12 -10.65 -6.86
CA THR A 103 11.33 -10.06 -7.46
C THR A 103 12.02 -9.08 -6.53
N GLU A 104 11.32 -8.53 -5.56
CA GLU A 104 11.83 -7.51 -4.64
C GLU A 104 11.83 -8.01 -3.19
N ASN A 105 12.76 -7.52 -2.38
CA ASN A 105 12.77 -7.78 -0.93
C ASN A 105 11.82 -6.84 -0.15
N CYS A 106 11.34 -5.78 -0.79
CA CYS A 106 10.44 -4.79 -0.22
C CYS A 106 9.57 -4.13 -1.30
N PHE A 107 8.56 -3.41 -0.84
CA PHE A 107 7.88 -2.37 -1.60
C PHE A 107 7.89 -1.08 -0.77
N SER A 108 7.44 0.02 -1.35
CA SER A 108 7.32 1.31 -0.65
C SER A 108 5.88 1.81 -0.71
N ILE A 109 5.41 2.41 0.39
CA ILE A 109 4.15 3.15 0.45
C ILE A 109 4.48 4.63 0.47
N CYS A 110 3.94 5.42 -0.45
CA CYS A 110 4.17 6.85 -0.54
C CYS A 110 2.81 7.58 -0.52
N GLY A 111 2.53 8.36 0.52
CA GLY A 111 1.42 9.32 0.47
C GLY A 111 1.84 10.56 -0.32
N ILE A 112 1.17 10.85 -1.44
CA ILE A 112 1.53 11.90 -2.41
C ILE A 112 0.31 12.62 -2.99
#